data_AF-A0A2N1VME8-F1
#
_entry.id   AF-A0A2N1VME8-F1
#
_cell.length_a   1.000
_cell.length_b   1.000
_cell.length_c   1.000
_cell.angle_alpha   90.00
_cell.angle_beta   90.00
_cell.angle_gamma   90.00
#
_symmetry.space_group_name_H-M   'P 1'
#
loop_
_entity.id
_entity.type
_entity.pdbx_description
1 polymer ?
#
loop_
_entity_poly.entity_id
_entity_poly.type
_entity_poly.pdbx_seq_one_letter_code
_entity_poly.pdbx_strand_id
1 'polypeptide(L)'
;MTTAKIIAETLYNLDYRVITYVPGYGANQTFELLNEKFGNQLTISYHEEIASAVAAGVAITGTRAAVIIKTHGLLKSMNCIIDVMTSGVNASLLFIIFDDKTGTHSDNIFDIVPIVKGANLQTVIATPANIQQSLLESTEKSENSGLPCVIVIDAADIESDVEYIEMTHKPCTKPYSRNIYKNLVTPILADYQYQVLQRRIASLPHDDIPKPTLPQIAQLPPEWQRVTKDYIPFFEIFKTIKRDVTIGDTSLPTLFALEPYSCIDITLHMGGSIPTAIGAYLAGHTKAWAVLGDFAFLSCGIIGLQEAINRDIPLKIVLFDNGIAGATGGQPVNTALLESSLMPYKDRTTKITLSETSSDELNIILFVMAESKKLEILHIKV
;
A
#
# COMPACT_ATOMS: atom_id res chain seq x y z
N MET A 1 -9.37 29.35 -13.83
CA MET A 1 -8.30 28.33 -13.89
C MET A 1 -8.93 27.07 -14.45
N THR A 2 -8.21 26.28 -15.24
CA THR A 2 -8.74 25.00 -15.69
C THR A 2 -9.03 24.08 -14.50
N THR A 3 -10.01 23.19 -14.63
CA THR A 3 -10.32 22.15 -13.64
C THR A 3 -9.06 21.38 -13.21
N ALA A 4 -8.20 21.00 -14.16
CA ALA A 4 -6.92 20.32 -13.89
C ALA A 4 -6.01 21.12 -12.95
N LYS A 5 -5.89 22.43 -13.21
CA LYS A 5 -5.09 23.34 -12.39
C LYS A 5 -5.68 23.50 -11.00
N ILE A 6 -6.99 23.57 -10.87
CA ILE A 6 -7.66 23.62 -9.57
C ILE A 6 -7.37 22.36 -8.75
N ILE A 7 -7.44 21.17 -9.36
CA ILE A 7 -7.08 19.92 -8.67
C ILE A 7 -5.62 19.98 -8.18
N ALA A 8 -4.70 20.38 -9.06
CA ALA A 8 -3.27 20.48 -8.73
C ALA A 8 -2.98 21.48 -7.59
N GLU A 9 -3.52 22.70 -7.68
CA GLU A 9 -3.39 23.74 -6.64
C GLU A 9 -3.99 23.29 -5.31
N THR A 10 -5.16 22.66 -5.35
CA THR A 10 -5.88 22.24 -4.14
C THR A 10 -5.13 21.12 -3.41
N LEU A 11 -4.66 20.10 -4.13
CA LEU A 11 -3.87 19.01 -3.53
C LEU A 11 -2.56 19.52 -2.91
N TYR A 12 -1.87 20.41 -3.61
CA TYR A 12 -0.65 21.04 -3.08
C TYR A 12 -0.94 21.84 -1.80
N ASN A 13 -2.00 22.66 -1.80
CA ASN A 13 -2.38 23.45 -0.63
C ASN A 13 -2.96 22.60 0.51
N LEU A 14 -3.46 21.40 0.23
CA LEU A 14 -3.88 20.43 1.26
C LEU A 14 -2.75 19.50 1.71
N ASP A 15 -1.49 19.75 1.33
CA ASP A 15 -0.31 18.98 1.75
C ASP A 15 -0.36 17.49 1.34
N TYR A 16 -0.87 17.20 0.14
CA TYR A 16 -0.72 15.89 -0.50
C TYR A 16 0.69 15.77 -1.07
N ARG A 17 1.63 15.31 -0.24
CA ARG A 17 3.07 15.25 -0.58
C ARG A 17 3.45 14.06 -1.46
N VAL A 18 2.67 12.98 -1.42
CA VAL A 18 2.89 11.81 -2.26
C VAL A 18 1.67 11.59 -3.14
N ILE A 19 1.89 11.66 -4.43
CA ILE A 19 0.86 11.47 -5.45
C ILE A 19 1.36 10.38 -6.38
N THR A 20 0.61 9.29 -6.46
CA THR A 20 0.86 8.25 -7.44
C THR A 20 -0.04 8.46 -8.64
N TYR A 21 0.46 8.11 -9.81
CA TYR A 21 -0.20 8.42 -11.06
C TYR A 21 0.08 7.33 -12.08
N VAL A 22 -0.99 6.85 -12.74
CA VAL A 22 -0.90 5.97 -13.89
C VAL A 22 -1.48 6.69 -15.11
N PRO A 23 -0.75 6.78 -16.23
CA PRO A 23 -1.15 7.60 -17.37
C PRO A 23 -2.53 7.30 -17.95
N GLY A 24 -3.22 8.36 -18.37
CA GLY A 24 -4.52 8.33 -19.04
C GLY A 24 -5.06 9.73 -19.32
N TYR A 25 -5.86 9.88 -20.37
CA TYR A 25 -6.46 11.19 -20.70
C TYR A 25 -7.25 11.77 -19.51
N GLY A 26 -7.11 13.08 -19.28
CA GLY A 26 -7.61 13.79 -18.09
C GLY A 26 -6.64 13.73 -16.92
N ALA A 27 -6.17 12.54 -16.58
CA ALA A 27 -5.15 12.33 -15.54
C ALA A 27 -3.81 12.99 -15.93
N ASN A 28 -3.42 12.91 -17.21
CA ASN A 28 -2.17 13.49 -17.73
C ASN A 28 -2.07 14.99 -17.47
N GLN A 29 -3.10 15.76 -17.83
CA GLN A 29 -3.12 17.21 -17.68
C GLN A 29 -2.95 17.63 -16.21
N THR A 30 -3.63 16.92 -15.31
CA THR A 30 -3.53 17.17 -13.86
C THR A 30 -2.15 16.80 -13.33
N PHE A 31 -1.60 15.66 -13.77
CA PHE A 31 -0.27 15.20 -13.36
C PHE A 31 0.84 16.15 -13.81
N GLU A 32 0.81 16.66 -15.04
CA GLU A 32 1.83 17.59 -15.54
C GLU A 32 1.92 18.85 -14.67
N LEU A 33 0.77 19.42 -14.31
CA LEU A 33 0.67 20.60 -13.44
C LEU A 33 1.15 20.32 -12.01
N LEU A 34 0.83 19.14 -11.46
CA LEU A 34 1.36 18.70 -10.17
C LEU A 34 2.87 18.50 -10.23
N ASN A 35 3.36 17.84 -11.28
CA ASN A 35 4.78 17.57 -11.43
C ASN A 35 5.58 18.87 -11.50
N GLU A 36 5.10 19.88 -12.24
CA GLU A 36 5.69 21.21 -12.25
C GLU A 36 5.75 21.83 -10.84
N LYS A 37 4.65 21.74 -10.08
CA LYS A 37 4.60 22.24 -8.69
C LYS A 37 5.56 21.55 -7.75
N PHE A 38 5.80 20.26 -7.96
CA PHE A 38 6.77 19.48 -7.20
C PHE A 38 8.18 19.50 -7.82
N GLY A 39 8.48 20.47 -8.68
CA GLY A 39 9.83 20.66 -9.24
C GLY A 39 10.27 19.55 -10.19
N ASN A 40 9.32 18.92 -10.88
CA ASN A 40 9.49 17.79 -11.80
C ASN A 40 10.06 16.52 -11.15
N GLN A 41 9.70 16.26 -9.89
CA GLN A 41 10.19 15.13 -9.11
C GLN A 41 9.20 13.96 -8.99
N LEU A 42 7.96 14.10 -9.50
CA LEU A 42 6.99 13.02 -9.44
C LEU A 42 7.33 11.92 -10.47
N THR A 43 7.21 10.68 -10.03
CA THR A 43 7.45 9.49 -10.87
C THR A 43 6.12 8.84 -11.26
N ILE A 44 5.97 8.53 -12.55
CA ILE A 44 4.85 7.75 -13.05
C ILE A 44 4.93 6.30 -12.53
N SER A 45 3.77 5.69 -12.28
CA SER A 45 3.65 4.26 -12.00
C SER A 45 3.15 3.54 -13.25
N TYR A 46 3.59 2.29 -13.43
CA TYR A 46 3.18 1.44 -14.56
C TYR A 46 2.06 0.45 -14.22
N HIS A 47 1.63 0.40 -12.96
CA HIS A 47 0.60 -0.53 -12.50
C HIS A 47 -0.28 0.09 -11.40
N GLU A 48 -1.59 0.02 -11.59
CA GLU A 48 -2.58 0.72 -10.77
C GLU A 48 -2.69 0.15 -9.36
N GLU A 49 -2.67 -1.18 -9.19
CA GLU A 49 -2.64 -1.78 -7.86
C GLU A 49 -1.39 -1.37 -7.06
N ILE A 50 -0.24 -1.28 -7.74
CA ILE A 50 1.03 -0.91 -7.12
C ILE A 50 1.02 0.58 -6.75
N ALA A 51 0.54 1.45 -7.64
CA ALA A 51 0.34 2.87 -7.38
C ALA A 51 -0.58 3.12 -6.18
N SER A 52 -1.67 2.35 -6.08
CA SER A 52 -2.62 2.41 -4.96
C SER A 52 -2.00 1.93 -3.66
N ALA A 53 -1.23 0.84 -3.69
CA ALA A 53 -0.56 0.30 -2.50
C ALA A 53 0.55 1.24 -1.99
N VAL A 54 1.29 1.91 -2.88
CA VAL A 54 2.22 2.99 -2.50
C VAL A 54 1.50 4.11 -1.76
N ALA A 55 0.42 4.65 -2.34
CA ALA A 55 -0.34 5.71 -1.68
C ALA A 55 -0.98 5.26 -0.36
N ALA A 56 -1.41 3.99 -0.27
CA ALA A 56 -1.90 3.39 0.96
C ALA A 56 -0.84 3.36 2.06
N GLY A 57 0.39 2.95 1.74
CA GLY A 57 1.51 2.97 2.69
C GLY A 57 1.76 4.35 3.26
N VAL A 58 1.69 5.40 2.43
CA VAL A 58 1.82 6.80 2.86
C VAL A 58 0.69 7.20 3.82
N ALA A 59 -0.56 6.91 3.44
CA ALA A 59 -1.75 7.28 4.20
C ALA A 59 -1.88 6.53 5.54
N ILE A 60 -1.56 5.24 5.56
CA ILE A 60 -1.52 4.42 6.78
C ILE A 60 -0.42 4.92 7.72
N THR A 61 0.72 5.36 7.19
CA THR A 61 1.84 5.87 8.01
C THR A 61 1.73 7.36 8.34
N GLY A 62 0.60 8.00 8.03
CA GLY A 62 0.19 9.28 8.60
C GLY A 62 0.43 10.51 7.73
N THR A 63 0.76 10.35 6.45
CA THR A 63 0.86 11.46 5.48
C THR A 63 -0.27 11.39 4.46
N ARG A 64 -0.80 12.54 4.01
CA ARG A 64 -1.84 12.55 2.97
C ARG A 64 -1.28 12.05 1.63
N ALA A 65 -2.07 11.23 0.93
CA ALA A 65 -1.70 10.69 -0.37
C ALA A 65 -2.87 10.69 -1.35
N ALA A 66 -2.56 10.85 -2.63
CA ALA A 66 -3.55 10.79 -3.70
C ALA A 66 -3.11 9.83 -4.80
N VAL A 67 -4.09 9.22 -5.45
CA VAL A 67 -3.92 8.33 -6.59
C VAL A 67 -4.67 8.93 -7.77
N ILE A 68 -3.97 9.24 -8.86
CA ILE A 68 -4.51 9.84 -10.08
C ILE A 68 -4.54 8.79 -11.17
N ILE A 69 -5.73 8.31 -11.53
CA ILE A 69 -5.92 7.18 -12.46
C ILE A 69 -7.25 7.32 -13.24
N LYS A 70 -7.41 6.55 -14.31
CA LYS A 70 -8.71 6.39 -14.98
C LYS A 70 -9.60 5.37 -14.27
N THR A 71 -10.87 5.32 -14.68
CA THR A 71 -11.90 4.42 -14.14
C THR A 71 -11.50 2.94 -14.12
N HIS A 72 -10.93 2.41 -15.21
CA HIS A 72 -10.41 1.01 -15.24
C HIS A 72 -9.30 0.77 -14.23
N GLY A 73 -8.47 1.78 -14.00
CA GLY A 73 -7.39 1.72 -13.03
C GLY A 73 -7.90 1.53 -11.61
N LEU A 74 -9.00 2.21 -11.26
CA LEU A 74 -9.67 2.00 -9.96
C LEU A 74 -10.05 0.52 -9.82
N LEU A 75 -10.70 -0.06 -10.82
CA LEU A 75 -11.11 -1.47 -10.82
C LEU A 75 -9.92 -2.42 -10.69
N LYS A 76 -8.84 -2.17 -11.44
CA LYS A 76 -7.61 -2.96 -11.39
C LYS A 76 -6.92 -2.91 -10.03
N SER A 77 -7.15 -1.86 -9.25
CA SER A 77 -6.58 -1.69 -7.90
C SER A 77 -7.53 -2.07 -6.75
N MET A 78 -8.73 -2.61 -7.04
CA MET A 78 -9.74 -2.88 -6.01
C MET A 78 -9.28 -3.86 -4.94
N ASN A 79 -8.42 -4.83 -5.28
CA ASN A 79 -7.85 -5.76 -4.31
C ASN A 79 -7.07 -5.02 -3.21
N CYS A 80 -6.21 -4.06 -3.57
CA CYS A 80 -5.57 -3.16 -2.61
C CYS A 80 -6.59 -2.29 -1.86
N ILE A 81 -7.57 -1.71 -2.55
CA ILE A 81 -8.51 -0.74 -1.96
C ILE A 81 -9.37 -1.38 -0.87
N ILE A 82 -9.87 -2.60 -1.07
CA ILE A 82 -10.70 -3.31 -0.09
C ILE A 82 -9.92 -3.60 1.19
N ASP A 83 -8.65 -3.99 1.08
CA ASP A 83 -7.79 -4.21 2.25
C ASP A 83 -7.47 -2.90 2.96
N VAL A 84 -7.30 -1.80 2.23
CA VAL A 84 -7.11 -0.47 2.81
C VAL A 84 -8.38 0.03 3.50
N MET A 85 -9.57 -0.29 3.01
CA MET A 85 -10.81 0.00 3.74
C MET A 85 -10.85 -0.77 5.07
N THR A 86 -10.48 -2.04 5.04
CA THR A 86 -10.44 -2.91 6.23
C THR A 86 -9.42 -2.42 7.26
N SER A 87 -8.19 -2.13 6.81
CA SER A 87 -7.12 -1.58 7.65
C SER A 87 -7.47 -0.16 8.12
N GLY A 88 -8.04 0.65 7.24
CA GLY A 88 -8.22 2.08 7.39
C GLY A 88 -6.91 2.85 7.28
N VAL A 89 -7.02 4.16 7.07
CA VAL A 89 -5.90 5.08 6.92
C VAL A 89 -5.75 5.96 8.18
N ASN A 90 -4.58 6.59 8.34
CA ASN A 90 -4.33 7.54 9.44
C ASN A 90 -4.45 8.99 8.94
N ALA A 91 -4.00 9.26 7.72
CA ALA A 91 -4.20 10.52 6.99
C ALA A 91 -5.05 10.27 5.73
N SER A 92 -5.53 11.35 5.09
CA SER A 92 -6.40 11.24 3.92
C SER A 92 -5.76 10.44 2.78
N LEU A 93 -6.56 9.55 2.19
CA LEU A 93 -6.24 8.86 0.93
C LEU A 93 -7.34 9.14 -0.09
N LEU A 94 -6.98 9.83 -1.17
CA LEU A 94 -7.90 10.16 -2.26
C LEU A 94 -7.59 9.36 -3.52
N PHE A 95 -8.64 8.85 -4.16
CA PHE A 95 -8.59 8.32 -5.52
C PHE A 95 -9.29 9.31 -6.44
N ILE A 96 -8.55 9.96 -7.32
CA ILE A 96 -9.08 10.94 -8.27
C ILE A 96 -9.19 10.26 -9.62
N ILE A 97 -10.44 10.06 -10.04
CA ILE A 97 -10.82 9.22 -11.15
C ILE A 97 -11.29 10.09 -12.31
N PHE A 98 -10.60 9.96 -13.43
CA PHE A 98 -10.95 10.62 -14.68
C PHE A 98 -11.77 9.66 -15.54
N ASP A 99 -13.07 9.88 -15.52
CA ASP A 99 -14.04 9.02 -16.18
C ASP A 99 -14.31 9.49 -17.60
N ASP A 100 -14.28 8.56 -18.56
CA ASP A 100 -14.59 8.85 -19.95
C ASP A 100 -15.91 8.18 -20.32
N LYS A 101 -16.98 8.97 -20.23
CA LYS A 101 -18.34 8.50 -20.51
C LYS A 101 -18.63 8.30 -21.99
N THR A 102 -17.73 8.76 -22.86
CA THR A 102 -17.93 8.77 -24.32
C THR A 102 -17.09 7.72 -25.05
N GLY A 103 -16.05 7.20 -24.39
CA GLY A 103 -15.10 6.28 -25.00
C GLY A 103 -14.18 6.95 -26.01
N THR A 104 -14.07 8.29 -25.98
CA THR A 104 -13.19 9.04 -26.91
C THR A 104 -11.71 8.71 -26.67
N HIS A 105 -11.37 8.38 -25.43
CA HIS A 105 -10.00 8.09 -24.96
C HIS A 105 -9.95 6.82 -24.10
N SER A 106 -10.93 5.92 -24.22
CA SER A 106 -11.03 4.65 -23.51
C SER A 106 -11.46 3.52 -24.44
N ASP A 107 -10.95 2.31 -24.19
CA ASP A 107 -11.30 1.11 -24.97
C ASP A 107 -12.74 0.62 -24.73
N ASN A 108 -13.40 1.10 -23.68
CA ASN A 108 -14.81 0.84 -23.40
C ASN A 108 -15.41 1.92 -22.49
N ILE A 109 -16.74 1.92 -22.42
CA ILE A 109 -17.55 2.79 -21.57
C ILE A 109 -18.31 1.91 -20.59
N PHE A 110 -18.21 2.21 -19.30
CA PHE A 110 -19.02 1.57 -18.27
C PHE A 110 -19.32 2.55 -17.15
N ASP A 111 -20.43 2.32 -16.45
CA ASP A 111 -20.81 3.14 -15.31
C ASP A 111 -20.09 2.66 -14.05
N ILE A 112 -19.23 3.52 -13.49
CA ILE A 112 -18.47 3.23 -12.27
C ILE A 112 -19.31 3.36 -11.00
N VAL A 113 -20.41 4.13 -11.03
CA VAL A 113 -21.19 4.47 -9.83
C VAL A 113 -21.78 3.22 -9.15
N PRO A 114 -22.39 2.26 -9.86
CA PRO A 114 -22.87 1.01 -9.24
C PRO A 114 -21.76 0.20 -8.56
N ILE A 115 -20.54 0.22 -9.11
CA ILE A 115 -19.42 -0.56 -8.60
C ILE A 115 -18.89 0.03 -7.30
N VAL A 116 -18.62 1.34 -7.28
CA VAL A 116 -18.13 2.02 -6.07
C VAL A 116 -19.18 2.01 -4.96
N LYS A 117 -20.47 2.09 -5.32
CA LYS A 117 -21.58 1.90 -4.39
C LYS A 117 -21.62 0.47 -3.83
N GLY A 118 -21.49 -0.54 -4.68
CA GLY A 118 -21.44 -1.95 -4.28
C GLY A 118 -20.26 -2.28 -3.37
N ALA A 119 -19.13 -1.59 -3.57
CA ALA A 119 -17.95 -1.70 -2.72
C ALA A 119 -18.03 -0.86 -1.42
N ASN A 120 -19.12 -0.11 -1.19
CA ASN A 120 -19.26 0.85 -0.09
C ASN A 120 -18.15 1.91 -0.02
N LEU A 121 -17.59 2.29 -1.17
CA LEU A 121 -16.58 3.35 -1.25
C LEU A 121 -17.23 4.72 -1.05
N GLN A 122 -16.61 5.54 -0.22
CA GLN A 122 -17.03 6.92 -0.05
C GLN A 122 -16.74 7.69 -1.33
N THR A 123 -17.78 7.95 -2.12
CA THR A 123 -17.63 8.50 -3.46
C THR A 123 -18.26 9.88 -3.56
N VAL A 124 -17.58 10.80 -4.24
CA VAL A 124 -18.08 12.11 -4.65
C VAL A 124 -18.01 12.20 -6.17
N ILE A 125 -19.14 12.47 -6.83
CA ILE A 125 -19.18 12.78 -8.26
C ILE A 125 -19.06 14.29 -8.40
N ALA A 126 -17.91 14.74 -8.87
CA ALA A 126 -17.59 16.15 -9.01
C ALA A 126 -17.91 16.65 -10.43
N THR A 127 -18.13 17.96 -10.51
CA THR A 127 -18.20 18.75 -11.73
C THR A 127 -17.12 19.82 -11.67
N PRO A 128 -16.76 20.48 -12.78
CA PRO A 128 -15.85 21.62 -12.74
C PRO A 128 -16.24 22.65 -11.67
N ALA A 129 -17.51 23.00 -11.57
CA ALA A 129 -18.00 24.04 -10.68
C ALA A 129 -17.80 23.73 -9.18
N ASN A 130 -17.70 22.47 -8.78
CA ASN A 130 -17.58 22.08 -7.38
C ASN A 130 -16.30 21.30 -7.04
N ILE A 131 -15.39 21.07 -8.01
CA ILE A 131 -14.22 20.19 -7.84
C ILE A 131 -13.35 20.59 -6.64
N GLN A 132 -13.14 21.90 -6.42
CA GLN A 132 -12.38 22.38 -5.28
C GLN A 132 -13.06 21.98 -3.97
N GLN A 133 -14.33 22.34 -3.80
CA GLN A 133 -15.10 22.01 -2.61
C GLN A 133 -15.17 20.49 -2.38
N SER A 134 -15.36 19.70 -3.43
CA SER A 134 -15.34 18.24 -3.37
C SER A 134 -14.02 17.69 -2.85
N LEU A 135 -12.87 18.24 -3.26
CA LEU A 135 -11.56 17.84 -2.73
C LEU A 135 -11.42 18.14 -1.23
N LEU A 136 -11.88 19.31 -0.77
CA LEU A 136 -11.87 19.66 0.66
C LEU A 136 -12.74 18.69 1.48
N GLU A 137 -13.98 18.48 1.04
CA GLU A 137 -14.95 17.61 1.73
C GLU A 137 -14.47 16.15 1.77
N SER A 138 -13.96 15.64 0.64
CA SER A 138 -13.40 14.29 0.56
C SER A 138 -12.17 14.12 1.46
N THR A 139 -11.33 15.15 1.58
CA THR A 139 -10.18 15.15 2.49
C THR A 139 -10.64 14.98 3.93
N GLU A 140 -11.56 15.85 4.37
CA GLU A 140 -12.11 15.83 5.73
C GLU A 140 -12.85 14.51 6.02
N LYS A 141 -13.66 14.03 5.08
CA LYS A 141 -14.41 12.78 5.20
C LYS A 141 -13.49 11.57 5.35
N SER A 142 -12.42 11.50 4.55
CA SER A 142 -11.41 10.46 4.65
C SER A 142 -10.70 10.49 6.01
N GLU A 143 -10.32 11.68 6.50
CA GLU A 143 -9.65 11.82 7.79
C GLU A 143 -10.54 11.49 8.99
N ASN A 144 -11.82 11.88 8.94
CA ASN A 144 -12.77 11.65 10.03
C ASN A 144 -13.18 10.18 10.14
N SER A 145 -13.39 9.52 9.00
CA SER A 145 -13.79 8.11 8.95
C SER A 145 -12.62 7.13 9.01
N GLY A 146 -11.40 7.58 8.71
CA GLY A 146 -10.24 6.73 8.52
C GLY A 146 -10.36 5.80 7.31
N LEU A 147 -11.13 6.17 6.27
CA LEU A 147 -11.34 5.40 5.04
C LEU A 147 -10.88 6.18 3.79
N PRO A 148 -10.51 5.50 2.69
CA PRO A 148 -10.25 6.19 1.43
C PRO A 148 -11.52 6.83 0.85
N CYS A 149 -11.34 7.91 0.08
CA CYS A 149 -12.42 8.56 -0.65
C CYS A 149 -12.12 8.60 -2.16
N VAL A 150 -13.15 8.32 -2.96
CA VAL A 150 -13.11 8.35 -4.43
C VAL A 150 -13.77 9.64 -4.91
N ILE A 151 -13.10 10.36 -5.78
CA ILE A 151 -13.64 11.52 -6.48
C ILE A 151 -13.67 11.16 -7.95
N VAL A 152 -14.85 11.23 -8.56
CA VAL A 152 -15.02 10.97 -10.00
C VAL A 152 -15.31 12.28 -10.70
N ILE A 153 -14.56 12.58 -11.76
CA ILE A 153 -14.79 13.73 -12.63
C ILE A 153 -14.78 13.27 -14.09
N ASP A 154 -15.60 13.93 -14.92
CA ASP A 154 -15.60 13.67 -16.35
C ASP A 154 -14.28 14.14 -16.98
N ALA A 155 -13.59 13.27 -17.70
CA ALA A 155 -12.33 13.59 -18.35
C ALA A 155 -12.51 14.65 -19.45
N ALA A 156 -13.71 14.78 -20.04
CA ALA A 156 -14.01 15.83 -21.01
C ALA A 156 -14.01 17.23 -20.40
N ASP A 157 -14.23 17.33 -19.08
CA ASP A 157 -14.41 18.59 -18.34
C ASP A 157 -13.11 19.12 -17.72
N ILE A 158 -11.98 18.44 -17.96
CA ILE A 158 -10.73 18.69 -17.25
C ILE A 158 -10.06 20.02 -17.63
N GLU A 159 -10.37 20.54 -18.82
CA GLU A 159 -9.88 21.82 -19.33
C GLU A 159 -10.88 22.96 -19.14
N SER A 160 -12.07 22.68 -18.58
CA SER A 160 -13.09 23.70 -18.31
C SER A 160 -12.58 24.77 -17.35
N ASP A 161 -12.83 26.03 -17.66
CA ASP A 161 -12.45 27.16 -16.82
C ASP A 161 -13.45 27.38 -15.70
N VAL A 162 -12.92 27.44 -14.47
CA VAL A 162 -13.70 27.68 -13.25
C VAL A 162 -12.97 28.67 -12.35
N GLU A 163 -13.74 29.38 -11.54
CA GLU A 163 -13.20 30.25 -10.49
C GLU A 163 -12.47 29.41 -9.43
N TYR A 164 -11.24 29.81 -9.11
CA TYR A 164 -10.45 29.22 -8.03
C TYR A 164 -10.58 30.09 -6.78
N ILE A 165 -10.96 29.49 -5.66
CA ILE A 165 -11.00 30.18 -4.37
C ILE A 165 -9.62 30.04 -3.74
N GLU A 166 -8.91 31.14 -3.46
CA GLU A 166 -7.58 31.06 -2.86
C GLU A 166 -7.59 30.32 -1.51
N MET A 167 -6.55 29.51 -1.30
CA MET A 167 -6.40 28.71 -0.08
C MET A 167 -4.99 28.86 0.49
N THR A 168 -4.90 28.92 1.81
CA THR A 168 -3.61 28.79 2.51
C THR A 168 -3.20 27.32 2.57
N HIS A 169 -1.90 27.06 2.43
CA HIS A 169 -1.34 25.73 2.61
C HIS A 169 -1.62 25.18 4.03
N LYS A 170 -2.06 23.92 4.14
CA LYS A 170 -2.48 23.23 5.36
C LYS A 170 -1.65 21.96 5.59
N PRO A 171 -0.46 22.08 6.22
CA PRO A 171 0.38 20.92 6.53
C PRO A 171 -0.36 19.86 7.33
N CYS A 172 -0.15 18.58 6.99
CA CYS A 172 -0.70 17.45 7.72
C CYS A 172 0.31 16.30 7.75
N THR A 173 0.82 16.01 8.94
CA THR A 173 1.54 14.77 9.21
C THR A 173 1.11 14.28 10.58
N LYS A 174 0.66 13.02 10.64
CA LYS A 174 0.31 12.34 11.87
C LYS A 174 1.39 11.32 12.22
N PRO A 175 1.73 11.16 13.51
CA PRO A 175 2.68 10.13 13.92
C PRO A 175 2.10 8.74 13.61
N TYR A 176 2.94 7.83 13.15
CA TYR A 176 2.60 6.43 13.01
C TYR A 176 2.85 5.70 14.33
N SER A 177 1.90 4.88 14.76
CA SER A 177 2.04 3.96 15.88
C SER A 177 1.55 2.58 15.47
N ARG A 178 2.33 1.55 15.76
CA ARG A 178 1.98 0.16 15.48
C ARG A 178 0.63 -0.20 16.12
N ASN A 179 -0.30 -0.72 15.32
CA ASN A 179 -1.58 -1.24 15.78
C ASN A 179 -2.01 -2.44 14.94
N ILE A 180 -1.66 -3.65 15.38
CA ILE A 180 -1.94 -4.87 14.63
C ILE A 180 -3.44 -5.17 14.49
N TYR A 181 -4.28 -4.79 15.48
CA TYR A 181 -5.74 -4.94 15.36
C TYR A 181 -6.30 -4.13 14.19
N LYS A 182 -5.69 -2.97 13.91
CA LYS A 182 -6.04 -2.13 12.77
C LYS A 182 -5.36 -2.60 11.49
N ASN A 183 -4.05 -2.80 11.50
CA ASN A 183 -3.25 -2.85 10.27
C ASN A 183 -2.89 -4.26 9.78
N LEU A 184 -3.24 -5.32 10.51
CA LEU A 184 -2.95 -6.69 10.14
C LEU A 184 -4.18 -7.32 9.47
N VAL A 185 -4.36 -7.14 8.16
CA VAL A 185 -5.50 -7.72 7.42
C VAL A 185 -5.29 -9.22 7.27
N THR A 186 -5.91 -10.01 8.14
CA THR A 186 -5.70 -11.47 8.25
C THR A 186 -6.96 -12.19 8.73
N PRO A 187 -7.07 -13.52 8.51
CA PRO A 187 -8.21 -14.30 8.99
C PRO A 187 -8.48 -14.19 10.50
N ILE A 188 -7.43 -14.01 11.31
CA ILE A 188 -7.54 -13.90 12.78
C ILE A 188 -8.35 -12.66 13.19
N LEU A 189 -8.25 -11.58 12.41
CA LEU A 189 -8.86 -10.29 12.71
C LEU A 189 -10.04 -9.95 11.81
N ALA A 190 -10.36 -10.79 10.82
CA ALA A 190 -11.33 -10.49 9.77
C ALA A 190 -12.71 -10.11 10.32
N ASP A 191 -13.26 -10.88 11.27
CA ASP A 191 -14.57 -10.57 11.87
C ASP A 191 -14.56 -9.23 12.63
N TYR A 192 -13.55 -9.03 13.48
CA TYR A 192 -13.38 -7.78 14.23
C TYR A 192 -13.23 -6.56 13.30
N GLN A 193 -12.34 -6.66 12.30
CA GLN A 193 -12.09 -5.59 11.34
C GLN A 193 -13.31 -5.32 10.47
N TYR A 194 -14.09 -6.34 10.11
CA TYR A 194 -15.34 -6.16 9.40
C TYR A 194 -16.35 -5.36 10.23
N GLN A 195 -16.51 -5.68 11.51
CA GLN A 195 -17.38 -4.90 12.41
C GLN A 195 -16.92 -3.43 12.51
N VAL A 196 -15.60 -3.20 12.65
CA VAL A 196 -15.01 -1.85 12.65
C VAL A 196 -15.29 -1.12 11.34
N LEU A 197 -15.09 -1.79 10.19
CA LEU A 197 -15.36 -1.23 8.87
C LEU A 197 -16.83 -0.83 8.72
N GLN A 198 -17.78 -1.68 9.13
CA GLN A 198 -19.21 -1.36 9.07
C GLN A 198 -19.54 -0.12 9.91
N ARG A 199 -18.93 0.03 11.10
CA ARG A 199 -19.09 1.25 11.92
C ARG A 199 -18.49 2.49 11.24
N ARG A 200 -17.30 2.38 10.63
CA ARG A 200 -16.68 3.49 9.87
C ARG A 200 -17.55 3.92 8.68
N ILE A 201 -18.07 2.96 7.90
CA ILE A 201 -18.99 3.24 6.78
C ILE A 201 -20.25 3.96 7.29
N ALA A 202 -20.80 3.53 8.42
CA ALA A 202 -21.95 4.15 9.06
C ALA A 202 -21.63 5.46 9.83
N SER A 203 -20.38 5.90 9.87
CA SER A 203 -19.92 7.05 10.67
C SER A 203 -20.27 6.94 12.16
N LEU A 204 -20.16 5.72 12.71
CA LEU A 204 -20.43 5.41 14.12
C LEU A 204 -19.12 5.18 14.88
N PRO A 205 -19.10 5.41 16.21
CA PRO A 205 -18.00 4.98 17.07
C PRO A 205 -17.73 3.47 16.92
N HIS A 206 -16.46 3.09 17.03
CA HIS A 206 -16.00 1.70 16.86
C HIS A 206 -15.00 1.24 17.94
N ASP A 207 -14.55 2.12 18.82
CA ASP A 207 -13.54 1.79 19.85
C ASP A 207 -14.08 0.88 20.95
N ASP A 208 -15.40 0.77 21.04
CA ASP A 208 -16.14 -0.11 21.95
C ASP A 208 -16.26 -1.56 21.45
N ILE A 209 -15.91 -1.84 20.19
CA ILE A 209 -15.93 -3.19 19.65
C ILE A 209 -14.88 -4.05 20.38
N PRO A 210 -15.27 -5.17 21.00
CA PRO A 210 -14.35 -6.04 21.72
C PRO A 210 -13.26 -6.59 20.80
N LYS A 211 -12.00 -6.35 21.15
CA LYS A 211 -10.85 -6.92 20.44
C LYS A 211 -10.77 -8.43 20.70
N PRO A 212 -10.49 -9.25 19.68
CA PRO A 212 -10.31 -10.67 19.88
C PRO A 212 -9.02 -10.96 20.65
N THR A 213 -9.00 -12.09 21.35
CA THR A 213 -7.77 -12.62 21.93
C THR A 213 -6.87 -13.12 20.80
N LEU A 214 -5.66 -12.59 20.71
CA LEU A 214 -4.69 -13.04 19.73
C LEU A 214 -4.02 -14.34 20.20
N PRO A 215 -3.83 -15.33 19.31
CA PRO A 215 -3.15 -16.56 19.67
C PRO A 215 -1.68 -16.29 19.96
N GLN A 216 -1.09 -17.09 20.85
CA GLN A 216 0.37 -17.15 20.97
C GLN A 216 0.93 -18.10 19.92
N ILE A 217 2.10 -17.79 19.35
CA ILE A 217 2.73 -18.66 18.34
C ILE A 217 2.96 -20.08 18.88
N ALA A 218 3.32 -20.20 20.17
CA ALA A 218 3.49 -21.48 20.86
C ALA A 218 2.18 -22.29 21.05
N GLN A 219 1.02 -21.66 20.85
CA GLN A 219 -0.30 -22.25 21.02
C GLN A 219 -1.04 -22.42 19.69
N LEU A 220 -0.38 -22.16 18.57
CA LEU A 220 -0.97 -22.39 17.25
C LEU A 220 -1.28 -23.88 17.04
N PRO A 221 -2.22 -24.22 16.15
CA PRO A 221 -2.47 -25.61 15.77
C PRO A 221 -1.18 -26.32 15.30
N PRO A 222 -1.01 -27.64 15.53
CA PRO A 222 0.20 -28.39 15.18
C PRO A 222 0.64 -28.21 13.72
N GLU A 223 -0.32 -28.12 12.80
CA GLU A 223 -0.08 -27.86 11.38
C GLU A 223 0.61 -26.51 11.13
N TRP A 224 0.29 -25.47 11.91
CA TRP A 224 0.89 -24.15 11.78
C TRP A 224 2.19 -24.05 12.58
N GLN A 225 2.30 -24.74 13.72
CA GLN A 225 3.56 -24.81 14.49
C GLN A 225 4.69 -25.43 13.67
N ARG A 226 4.38 -26.50 12.91
CA ARG A 226 5.35 -27.15 12.03
C ARG A 226 5.88 -26.17 10.99
N VAL A 227 4.99 -25.34 10.43
CA VAL A 227 5.32 -24.40 9.37
C VAL A 227 6.01 -23.15 9.92
N THR A 228 5.64 -22.65 11.09
CA THR A 228 6.29 -21.47 11.68
C THR A 228 7.68 -21.76 12.23
N LYS A 229 7.95 -23.00 12.68
CA LYS A 229 9.24 -23.42 13.23
C LYS A 229 10.41 -23.05 12.33
N ASP A 230 10.24 -23.21 11.02
CA ASP A 230 11.32 -22.98 10.05
C ASP A 230 11.68 -21.50 9.91
N TYR A 231 10.77 -20.58 10.28
CA TYR A 231 10.99 -19.13 10.24
C TYR A 231 11.49 -18.56 11.58
N ILE A 232 11.34 -19.29 12.68
CA ILE A 232 11.74 -18.83 14.03
C ILE A 232 13.21 -18.35 14.08
N PRO A 233 14.20 -19.08 13.51
CA PRO A 233 15.59 -18.63 13.55
C PRO A 233 15.79 -17.24 12.95
N PHE A 234 15.07 -16.91 11.88
CA PHE A 234 15.10 -15.58 11.30
C PHE A 234 14.47 -14.54 12.21
N PHE A 235 13.25 -14.79 12.69
CA PHE A 235 12.49 -13.79 13.46
C PHE A 235 13.05 -13.55 14.86
N GLU A 236 13.75 -14.53 15.45
CA GLU A 236 14.51 -14.36 16.69
C GLU A 236 15.62 -13.29 16.57
N ILE A 237 16.21 -13.16 15.39
CA ILE A 237 17.23 -12.15 15.11
C ILE A 237 16.56 -10.86 14.64
N PHE A 238 15.61 -10.97 13.70
CA PHE A 238 14.93 -9.84 13.11
C PHE A 238 14.19 -8.97 14.13
N LYS A 239 13.69 -9.55 15.23
CA LYS A 239 13.08 -8.77 16.34
C LYS A 239 14.04 -7.77 16.99
N THR A 240 15.35 -8.02 16.92
CA THR A 240 16.40 -7.15 17.47
C THR A 240 16.83 -6.03 16.52
N ILE A 241 16.46 -6.12 15.24
CA ILE A 241 16.81 -5.15 14.21
C ILE A 241 15.91 -3.93 14.34
N LYS A 242 16.53 -2.73 14.38
CA LYS A 242 15.80 -1.46 14.44
C LYS A 242 15.07 -1.20 13.13
N ARG A 243 13.75 -1.00 13.23
CA ARG A 243 12.82 -0.81 12.10
C ARG A 243 11.87 0.34 12.44
N ASP A 244 11.52 1.14 11.45
CA ASP A 244 10.47 2.16 11.61
C ASP A 244 9.09 1.52 11.40
N VAL A 245 8.99 0.68 10.37
CA VAL A 245 7.81 -0.12 10.05
C VAL A 245 8.18 -1.32 9.20
N THR A 246 7.52 -2.46 9.43
CA THR A 246 7.65 -3.67 8.63
C THR A 246 6.31 -4.03 8.01
N ILE A 247 6.30 -4.19 6.70
CA ILE A 247 5.13 -4.53 5.94
C ILE A 247 5.25 -6.00 5.53
N GLY A 248 4.30 -6.82 5.97
CA GLY A 248 4.16 -8.21 5.57
C GLY A 248 3.17 -8.39 4.44
N ASP A 249 3.28 -9.50 3.71
CA ASP A 249 2.20 -10.01 2.85
C ASP A 249 1.30 -10.97 3.60
N THR A 250 0.06 -11.14 3.13
CA THR A 250 -0.88 -12.16 3.61
C THR A 250 -0.32 -13.56 3.36
N SER A 251 0.46 -14.04 4.33
CA SER A 251 1.33 -15.21 4.23
C SER A 251 1.75 -15.68 5.62
N LEU A 252 2.43 -16.81 5.72
CA LEU A 252 2.87 -17.40 7.00
C LEU A 252 3.76 -16.46 7.84
N PRO A 253 4.73 -15.71 7.26
CA PRO A 253 5.48 -14.68 7.97
C PRO A 253 4.64 -13.65 8.74
N THR A 254 3.39 -13.39 8.31
CA THR A 254 2.50 -12.43 9.00
C THR A 254 2.16 -12.87 10.43
N LEU A 255 2.25 -14.16 10.77
CA LEU A 255 2.07 -14.64 12.15
C LEU A 255 3.11 -14.05 13.12
N PHE A 256 4.27 -13.63 12.63
CA PHE A 256 5.30 -12.97 13.43
C PHE A 256 5.00 -11.49 13.72
N ALA A 257 3.81 -11.00 13.36
CA ALA A 257 3.20 -9.81 13.98
C ALA A 257 2.84 -10.04 15.45
N LEU A 258 2.66 -11.29 15.88
CA LEU A 258 2.22 -11.63 17.22
C LEU A 258 3.40 -11.63 18.20
N GLU A 259 3.08 -11.44 19.48
CA GLU A 259 4.05 -11.60 20.57
C GLU A 259 4.59 -13.05 20.61
N PRO A 260 5.89 -13.26 20.94
CA PRO A 260 6.86 -12.27 21.44
C PRO A 260 7.71 -11.59 20.36
N TYR A 261 7.43 -11.78 19.07
CA TYR A 261 8.31 -11.28 18.01
C TYR A 261 7.97 -9.85 17.59
N SER A 262 6.68 -9.54 17.45
CA SER A 262 6.20 -8.20 17.08
C SER A 262 6.95 -7.58 15.90
N CYS A 263 7.20 -8.40 14.87
CA CYS A 263 8.07 -8.08 13.75
C CYS A 263 7.37 -7.56 12.50
N ILE A 264 6.06 -7.76 12.38
CA ILE A 264 5.25 -7.29 11.24
C ILE A 264 4.22 -6.29 11.77
N ASP A 265 4.08 -5.15 11.10
CA ASP A 265 3.28 -4.02 11.58
C ASP A 265 2.03 -3.77 10.72
N ILE A 266 2.17 -3.95 9.41
CA ILE A 266 1.10 -3.72 8.42
C ILE A 266 1.07 -4.92 7.46
N THR A 267 -0.12 -5.44 7.16
CA THR A 267 -0.35 -6.43 6.10
C THR A 267 -1.64 -6.06 5.38
N LEU A 268 -1.60 -6.06 4.04
CA LEU A 268 -2.75 -5.79 3.17
C LEU A 268 -3.07 -7.04 2.34
N HIS A 269 -2.65 -7.07 1.07
CA HIS A 269 -2.86 -8.18 0.12
C HIS A 269 -1.55 -8.90 -0.17
N MET A 270 -1.63 -10.08 -0.77
CA MET A 270 -0.44 -10.79 -1.29
C MET A 270 0.22 -9.97 -2.41
N GLY A 271 1.53 -9.78 -2.32
CA GLY A 271 2.32 -8.95 -3.23
C GLY A 271 2.25 -7.45 -2.94
N GLY A 272 1.50 -7.03 -1.91
CA GLY A 272 1.31 -5.63 -1.52
C GLY A 272 2.39 -5.07 -0.59
N SER A 273 3.23 -5.91 0.00
CA SER A 273 4.24 -5.53 1.00
C SER A 273 5.27 -4.56 0.45
N ILE A 274 5.86 -4.85 -0.71
CA ILE A 274 6.86 -4.01 -1.37
C ILE A 274 6.29 -2.62 -1.68
N PRO A 275 5.18 -2.45 -2.43
CA PRO A 275 4.66 -1.12 -2.73
C PRO A 275 4.17 -0.37 -1.50
N THR A 276 3.57 -1.05 -0.52
CA THR A 276 3.17 -0.38 0.73
C THR A 276 4.40 0.10 1.52
N ALA A 277 5.50 -0.66 1.52
CA ALA A 277 6.75 -0.26 2.16
C ALA A 277 7.45 0.89 1.42
N ILE A 278 7.36 0.95 0.09
CA ILE A 278 7.73 2.14 -0.71
C ILE A 278 6.95 3.36 -0.19
N GLY A 279 5.64 3.22 0.00
CA GLY A 279 4.80 4.29 0.53
C GLY A 279 5.24 4.78 1.90
N ALA A 280 5.51 3.86 2.82
CA ALA A 280 6.05 4.20 4.14
C ALA A 280 7.38 4.95 4.06
N TYR A 281 8.29 4.52 3.18
CA TYR A 281 9.57 5.19 2.94
C TYR A 281 9.36 6.63 2.45
N LEU A 282 8.46 6.84 1.48
CA LEU A 282 8.12 8.17 0.95
C LEU A 282 7.45 9.07 2.00
N ALA A 283 6.79 8.49 3.01
CA ALA A 283 6.25 9.21 4.15
C ALA A 283 7.30 9.54 5.24
N GLY A 284 8.57 9.15 5.04
CA GLY A 284 9.68 9.46 5.94
C GLY A 284 10.15 8.29 6.81
N HIS A 285 9.56 7.10 6.69
CA HIS A 285 9.97 5.90 7.43
C HIS A 285 11.12 5.19 6.70
N THR A 286 12.32 5.78 6.78
CA THR A 286 13.50 5.34 6.01
C THR A 286 13.99 3.93 6.32
N LYS A 287 13.64 3.38 7.50
CA LYS A 287 13.85 1.98 7.88
C LYS A 287 12.59 1.14 7.68
N ALA A 288 11.92 1.32 6.54
CA ALA A 288 10.82 0.48 6.09
C ALA A 288 11.31 -0.85 5.49
N TRP A 289 10.67 -1.95 5.87
CA TRP A 289 10.97 -3.30 5.39
C TRP A 289 9.76 -3.94 4.73
N ALA A 290 9.98 -4.68 3.65
CA ALA A 290 8.99 -5.58 3.06
C ALA A 290 9.38 -7.03 3.36
N VAL A 291 8.44 -7.81 3.88
CA VAL A 291 8.62 -9.25 4.18
C VAL A 291 7.55 -10.04 3.45
N LEU A 292 7.97 -10.91 2.54
CA LEU A 292 7.05 -11.68 1.70
C LEU A 292 7.56 -13.08 1.37
N GLY A 293 6.64 -13.92 0.90
CA GLY A 293 6.96 -15.25 0.38
C GLY A 293 7.07 -15.27 -1.16
N ASP A 294 7.69 -16.33 -1.67
CA ASP A 294 7.83 -16.66 -3.09
C ASP A 294 6.54 -16.52 -3.93
N PHE A 295 5.42 -17.09 -3.46
CA PHE A 295 4.13 -16.98 -4.17
C PHE A 295 3.69 -15.52 -4.30
N ALA A 296 3.78 -14.76 -3.20
CA ALA A 296 3.35 -13.37 -3.17
C ALA A 296 4.26 -12.49 -4.03
N PHE A 297 5.56 -12.79 -4.05
CA PHE A 297 6.52 -12.16 -4.95
C PHE A 297 6.17 -12.40 -6.43
N LEU A 298 5.88 -13.65 -6.81
CA LEU A 298 5.49 -13.99 -8.18
C LEU A 298 4.13 -13.43 -8.58
N SER A 299 3.19 -13.26 -7.64
CA SER A 299 1.85 -12.72 -7.91
C SER A 299 1.92 -11.24 -8.33
N CYS A 300 2.42 -10.37 -7.45
CA CYS A 300 2.52 -8.92 -7.71
C CYS A 300 3.82 -8.30 -7.18
N GLY A 301 4.56 -8.98 -6.29
CA GLY A 301 5.75 -8.39 -5.66
C GLY A 301 6.87 -8.05 -6.65
N ILE A 302 7.01 -8.77 -7.76
CA ILE A 302 7.96 -8.42 -8.83
C ILE A 302 7.67 -7.04 -9.45
N ILE A 303 6.38 -6.69 -9.62
CA ILE A 303 5.96 -5.38 -10.14
C ILE A 303 6.23 -4.31 -9.08
N GLY A 304 6.01 -4.63 -7.80
CA GLY A 304 6.42 -3.77 -6.68
C GLY A 304 7.93 -3.50 -6.65
N LEU A 305 8.76 -4.52 -6.91
CA LEU A 305 10.22 -4.37 -6.99
C LEU A 305 10.62 -3.45 -8.13
N GLN A 306 9.99 -3.58 -9.29
CA GLN A 306 10.20 -2.67 -10.42
C GLN A 306 9.84 -1.22 -10.06
N GLU A 307 8.76 -1.01 -9.30
CA GLU A 307 8.38 0.32 -8.80
C GLU A 307 9.40 0.90 -7.83
N ALA A 308 9.97 0.09 -6.94
CA ALA A 308 11.04 0.55 -6.03
C ALA A 308 12.27 1.02 -6.82
N ILE A 309 12.63 0.31 -7.89
CA ILE A 309 13.75 0.67 -8.77
C ILE A 309 13.43 1.91 -9.59
N ASN A 310 12.23 2.01 -10.15
CA ASN A 310 11.73 3.15 -10.92
C ASN A 310 11.79 4.45 -10.10
N ARG A 311 11.58 4.37 -8.78
CA ARG A 311 11.63 5.49 -7.84
C ARG A 311 13.00 5.67 -7.14
N ASP A 312 14.00 4.85 -7.46
CA ASP A 312 15.31 4.78 -6.80
C ASP A 312 15.23 4.68 -5.26
N ILE A 313 14.33 3.84 -4.76
CA ILE A 313 14.09 3.69 -3.31
C ILE A 313 15.01 2.59 -2.74
N PRO A 314 15.79 2.89 -1.68
CA PRO A 314 16.67 1.93 -1.02
C PRO A 314 15.89 1.02 -0.05
N LEU A 315 14.92 0.29 -0.58
CA LEU A 315 14.03 -0.57 0.18
C LEU A 315 14.75 -1.86 0.65
N LYS A 316 14.34 -2.38 1.80
CA LYS A 316 14.86 -3.63 2.37
C LYS A 316 13.79 -4.70 2.18
N ILE A 317 14.13 -5.75 1.45
CA ILE A 317 13.19 -6.80 1.06
C ILE A 317 13.69 -8.13 1.60
N VAL A 318 12.84 -8.85 2.34
CA VAL A 318 13.10 -10.21 2.80
C VAL A 318 12.12 -11.13 2.11
N LEU A 319 12.64 -12.02 1.28
CA LEU A 319 11.90 -12.95 0.46
C LEU A 319 12.13 -14.39 0.93
N PHE A 320 11.10 -15.02 1.48
CA PHE A 320 11.13 -16.43 1.85
C PHE A 320 10.71 -17.33 0.69
N ASP A 321 11.58 -18.26 0.34
CA ASP A 321 11.41 -19.27 -0.70
C ASP A 321 11.28 -20.65 -0.06
N ASN A 322 10.04 -21.14 0.00
CA ASN A 322 9.70 -22.44 0.58
C ASN A 322 9.11 -23.40 -0.48
N GLY A 323 8.93 -22.92 -1.71
CA GLY A 323 8.40 -23.68 -2.84
C GLY A 323 6.92 -24.02 -2.76
N ILE A 324 6.15 -23.44 -1.82
CA ILE A 324 4.75 -23.76 -1.59
C ILE A 324 3.90 -22.53 -1.21
N ALA A 325 2.68 -22.47 -1.75
CA ALA A 325 1.67 -21.48 -1.37
C ALA A 325 1.00 -21.87 -0.04
N GLY A 326 1.79 -21.93 1.04
CA GLY A 326 1.41 -22.50 2.33
C GLY A 326 0.23 -21.81 3.03
N ALA A 327 -0.04 -20.54 2.70
CA ALA A 327 -1.18 -19.78 3.22
C ALA A 327 -2.48 -19.96 2.41
N THR A 328 -2.42 -20.50 1.18
CA THR A 328 -3.55 -20.54 0.23
C THR A 328 -3.90 -21.94 -0.26
N GLY A 329 -3.44 -22.98 0.45
CA GLY A 329 -3.79 -24.38 0.18
C GLY A 329 -2.62 -25.31 -0.16
N GLY A 330 -1.38 -24.82 -0.13
CA GLY A 330 -0.18 -25.66 -0.23
C GLY A 330 0.20 -26.09 -1.65
N GLN A 331 -0.28 -25.36 -2.67
CA GLN A 331 0.07 -25.61 -4.06
C GLN A 331 1.58 -25.35 -4.28
N PRO A 332 2.26 -26.14 -5.13
CA PRO A 332 3.66 -25.93 -5.42
C PRO A 332 3.89 -24.58 -6.13
N VAL A 333 4.95 -23.88 -5.74
CA VAL A 333 5.42 -22.65 -6.37
C VAL A 333 6.53 -23.00 -7.35
N ASN A 334 6.51 -22.38 -8.54
CA ASN A 334 7.56 -22.56 -9.53
C ASN A 334 8.84 -21.82 -9.12
N THR A 335 9.70 -22.48 -8.35
CA THR A 335 10.96 -21.90 -7.87
C THR A 335 11.92 -21.52 -8.99
N ALA A 336 11.91 -22.23 -10.13
CA ALA A 336 12.72 -21.86 -11.28
C ALA A 336 12.28 -20.51 -11.90
N LEU A 337 10.97 -20.22 -11.88
CA LEU A 337 10.44 -18.92 -12.27
C LEU A 337 10.85 -17.83 -11.28
N LEU A 338 10.86 -18.13 -9.97
CA LEU A 338 11.33 -17.21 -8.94
C LEU A 338 12.80 -16.81 -9.16
N GLU A 339 13.69 -17.79 -9.34
CA GLU A 339 15.11 -17.55 -9.63
C GLU A 339 15.28 -16.69 -10.90
N SER A 340 14.56 -17.04 -11.97
CA SER A 340 14.62 -16.30 -13.25
C SER A 340 14.15 -14.86 -13.09
N SER A 341 13.16 -14.62 -12.23
CA SER A 341 12.61 -13.29 -11.93
C SER A 341 13.56 -12.43 -11.10
N LEU A 342 14.43 -13.04 -10.30
CA LEU A 342 15.43 -12.35 -9.47
C LEU A 342 16.77 -12.15 -10.19
N MET A 343 17.04 -12.90 -11.27
CA MET A 343 18.32 -12.85 -11.99
C MET A 343 18.76 -11.43 -12.42
N PRO A 344 17.87 -10.53 -12.89
CA PRO A 344 18.24 -9.15 -13.20
C PRO A 344 18.74 -8.34 -12.01
N TYR A 345 18.45 -8.79 -10.79
CA TYR A 345 18.73 -8.08 -9.53
C TYR A 345 19.80 -8.79 -8.69
N LYS A 346 20.54 -9.75 -9.26
CA LYS A 346 21.56 -10.54 -8.53
C LYS A 346 22.57 -9.68 -7.74
N ASP A 347 22.93 -8.50 -8.24
CA ASP A 347 23.90 -7.61 -7.60
C ASP A 347 23.32 -6.87 -6.37
N ARG A 348 22.01 -7.02 -6.14
CA ARG A 348 21.24 -6.50 -4.99
C ARG A 348 20.65 -7.63 -4.15
N THR A 349 20.93 -8.89 -4.49
CA THR A 349 20.34 -10.06 -3.85
C THR A 349 21.40 -10.83 -3.09
N THR A 350 21.27 -10.88 -1.77
CA THR A 350 21.98 -11.83 -0.91
C THR A 350 21.12 -13.07 -0.78
N LYS A 351 21.64 -14.24 -1.19
CA LYS A 351 20.94 -15.51 -1.11
C LYS A 351 21.53 -16.39 -0.02
N ILE A 352 20.66 -16.94 0.82
CA ILE A 352 21.05 -17.84 1.92
C ILE A 352 20.12 -19.06 2.01
N THR A 353 20.61 -20.14 2.61
CA THR A 353 19.77 -21.22 3.13
C THR A 353 19.66 -21.06 4.64
N LEU A 354 18.45 -20.87 5.17
CA LEU A 354 18.26 -20.49 6.58
C LEU A 354 18.83 -21.53 7.56
N SER A 355 18.67 -22.82 7.24
CA SER A 355 19.18 -23.93 8.05
C SER A 355 20.70 -24.10 8.02
N GLU A 356 21.38 -23.49 7.05
CA GLU A 356 22.85 -23.54 6.87
C GLU A 356 23.54 -22.25 7.33
N THR A 357 22.77 -21.20 7.64
CA THR A 357 23.28 -19.87 8.02
C THR A 357 23.32 -19.75 9.54
N SER A 358 24.48 -19.38 10.10
CA SER A 358 24.61 -19.17 11.54
C SER A 358 23.83 -17.93 12.01
N SER A 359 23.47 -17.88 13.30
CA SER A 359 22.80 -16.70 13.86
C SER A 359 23.66 -15.44 13.78
N ASP A 360 24.98 -15.55 13.98
CA ASP A 360 25.88 -14.40 13.87
C ASP A 360 25.95 -13.88 12.44
N GLU A 361 26.02 -14.77 11.45
CA GLU A 361 26.02 -14.42 10.03
C GLU A 361 24.70 -13.74 9.62
N LEU A 362 23.56 -14.32 10.00
CA LEU A 362 22.24 -13.73 9.69
C LEU A 362 22.06 -12.36 10.35
N ASN A 363 22.57 -12.18 11.57
CA ASN A 363 22.56 -10.89 12.26
C ASN A 363 23.41 -9.84 11.53
N ILE A 364 24.60 -10.22 11.04
CA ILE A 364 25.46 -9.33 10.24
C ILE A 364 24.75 -8.93 8.95
N ILE A 365 24.17 -9.88 8.22
CA ILE A 365 23.43 -9.61 6.98
C ILE A 365 22.31 -8.59 7.23
N LEU A 366 21.46 -8.86 8.23
CA LEU A 366 20.32 -7.98 8.54
C LEU A 366 20.76 -6.59 9.02
N PHE A 367 21.84 -6.49 9.79
CA PHE A 367 22.39 -5.22 10.22
C PHE A 367 22.93 -4.40 9.03
N VAL A 368 23.68 -5.04 8.13
CA VAL A 368 24.19 -4.38 6.91
C VAL A 368 23.05 -3.90 6.03
N MET A 369 22.00 -4.72 5.84
CA MET A 369 20.82 -4.32 5.08
C MET A 369 20.08 -3.14 5.72
N ALA A 370 19.93 -3.13 7.05
CA ALA A 370 19.25 -2.07 7.79
C ALA A 370 19.87 -0.69 7.57
N GLU A 371 21.21 -0.65 7.47
CA GLU A 371 21.98 0.58 7.28
C GLU A 371 22.28 0.88 5.79
N SER A 372 21.90 -0.01 4.88
CA SER A 372 22.14 0.18 3.44
C SER A 372 21.35 1.37 2.89
N LYS A 373 22.03 2.15 2.05
CA LYS A 373 21.46 3.22 1.22
C LYS A 373 21.12 2.75 -0.20
N LYS A 374 21.13 1.44 -0.41
CA LYS A 374 20.71 0.80 -1.67
C LYS A 374 19.52 -0.10 -1.40
N LEU A 375 18.82 -0.45 -2.47
CA LEU A 375 17.84 -1.52 -2.43
C LEU A 375 18.58 -2.84 -2.19
N GLU A 376 18.15 -3.58 -1.17
CA GLU A 376 18.72 -4.87 -0.77
C GLU A 376 17.62 -5.93 -0.70
N ILE A 377 17.89 -7.10 -1.29
CA ILE A 377 17.01 -8.26 -1.28
C ILE A 377 17.72 -9.38 -0.54
N LEU A 378 17.10 -9.92 0.50
CA LEU A 378 17.52 -11.16 1.15
C LEU A 378 16.61 -12.29 0.70
N HIS A 379 17.11 -13.14 -0.20
CA HIS A 379 16.43 -14.34 -0.68
C HIS A 379 16.80 -15.51 0.23
N ILE A 380 15.83 -15.97 1.02
CA ILE A 380 16.00 -16.99 2.04
C ILE A 380 15.33 -18.27 1.58
N LYS A 381 16.11 -19.31 1.32
CA LYS A 381 15.60 -20.66 1.17
C LYS A 381 15.31 -21.24 2.56
N VAL A 382 14.05 -21.62 2.79
CA VAL A 382 13.56 -22.13 4.09
C VAL A 382 13.59 -23.65 4.12
#